data_AF-A0A1J3IVW4-F1
#
_entry.id   AF-A0A1J3IVW4-F1
#
_cell.length_a   1.000
_cell.length_b   1.000
_cell.length_c   1.000
_cell.angle_alpha   90.00
_cell.angle_beta   90.00
_cell.angle_gamma   90.00
#
_symmetry.space_group_name_H-M   'P 1'
#
loop_
_entity.id
_entity.type
_entity.pdbx_description
1 polymer ?
#
loop_
_entity_poly.entity_id
_entity_poly.type
_entity_poly.pdbx_seq_one_letter_code
_entity_poly.pdbx_strand_id
1 'polypeptide(L)'
;LKIFNFNKFGGVIAAFNCQGAGWSPKEHRFKGYKDCYQTVSGTVHVSDIEWDQNPEAAGSQMSYAGDYLVYKMQSEEILFMNSKSDPIQITLEPSSFDLFSFVPVTDLGSSGVRFAPLGLINMFNCVGTVQEMEVTGANSVRTDLKGEGRFMAYSSSAPEKCYLDDKEAEFLWEEETGKLSFYVPWVEVSGGISHLSFTF
;
A
#
# COMPACT_ATOMS: atom_id res chain seq x y z
N LEU A 1 6.98 -16.86 -7.54
CA LEU A 1 5.71 -16.38 -8.14
C LEU A 1 5.53 -14.92 -7.73
N LYS A 2 5.22 -14.02 -8.66
CA LYS A 2 4.87 -12.63 -8.36
C LYS A 2 3.45 -12.39 -8.87
N ILE A 3 2.60 -11.82 -8.03
CA ILE A 3 1.23 -11.44 -8.37
C ILE A 3 1.06 -9.99 -7.96
N PHE A 4 0.34 -9.21 -8.77
CA PHE A 4 -0.01 -7.85 -8.42
C PHE A 4 -1.52 -7.62 -8.49
N ASN A 5 -1.98 -6.61 -7.77
CA ASN A 5 -3.33 -6.07 -7.84
C ASN A 5 -3.23 -4.54 -7.69
N PHE A 6 -4.13 -3.78 -8.30
CA PHE A 6 -4.09 -2.32 -8.25
C PHE A 6 -5.48 -1.71 -8.45
N ASN A 7 -5.65 -0.49 -7.96
CA ASN A 7 -6.84 0.35 -8.08
C ASN A 7 -6.42 1.79 -8.40
N LYS A 8 -7.37 2.74 -8.34
CA LYS A 8 -7.12 4.16 -8.60
C LYS A 8 -6.14 4.84 -7.61
N PHE A 9 -5.91 4.28 -6.43
CA PHE A 9 -5.07 4.86 -5.38
C PHE A 9 -3.71 4.20 -5.22
N GLY A 10 -3.47 3.10 -5.92
CA GLY A 10 -2.18 2.42 -5.88
C GLY A 10 -2.29 0.94 -6.18
N GLY A 11 -1.27 0.19 -5.82
CA GLY A 11 -1.20 -1.23 -6.09
C GLY A 11 -0.33 -1.98 -5.11
N VAL A 12 -0.43 -3.30 -5.15
CA VAL A 12 0.32 -4.21 -4.30
C VAL A 12 0.98 -5.27 -5.17
N ILE A 13 2.24 -5.56 -4.89
CA ILE A 13 2.96 -6.70 -5.43
C ILE A 13 3.21 -7.67 -4.29
N ALA A 14 2.76 -8.91 -4.46
CA ALA A 14 3.07 -10.01 -3.56
C ALA A 14 4.05 -10.97 -4.25
N ALA A 15 5.20 -11.18 -3.63
CA ALA A 15 6.23 -12.10 -4.09
C ALA A 15 6.28 -13.33 -3.18
N PHE A 16 6.22 -14.51 -3.78
CA PHE A 16 6.16 -15.79 -3.07
C PHE A 16 7.25 -16.74 -3.56
N ASN A 17 7.95 -17.38 -2.64
CA ASN A 17 8.76 -18.55 -2.92
C ASN A 17 7.92 -19.83 -2.73
N CYS A 18 7.33 -20.30 -3.83
CA CYS A 18 6.48 -21.50 -3.85
C CYS A 18 7.23 -22.77 -4.26
N GLN A 19 8.57 -22.75 -4.33
CA GLN A 19 9.35 -23.91 -4.77
C GLN A 19 9.31 -25.05 -3.74
N GLY A 20 9.67 -26.26 -4.18
CA GLY A 20 9.87 -27.42 -3.31
C GLY A 20 8.80 -28.50 -3.43
N ALA A 21 7.52 -28.15 -3.62
CA ALA A 21 6.44 -29.12 -3.77
C ALA A 21 5.89 -29.20 -5.20
N GLY A 22 5.57 -30.41 -5.65
CA GLY A 22 4.96 -30.65 -6.96
C GLY A 22 3.98 -31.83 -6.95
N TRP A 23 3.03 -31.83 -7.88
CA TRP A 23 2.10 -32.95 -8.06
C TRP A 23 2.86 -34.19 -8.53
N SER A 24 2.63 -35.35 -7.89
CA SER A 24 3.19 -36.64 -8.29
C SER A 24 2.09 -37.49 -8.96
N PRO A 25 2.06 -37.59 -10.31
CA PRO A 25 1.04 -38.35 -11.01
C PRO A 25 1.00 -39.83 -10.65
N LYS A 26 2.14 -40.42 -10.24
CA LYS A 26 2.20 -41.83 -9.82
C LYS A 26 1.49 -42.09 -8.49
N GLU A 27 1.48 -41.09 -7.61
CA GLU A 27 1.08 -41.24 -6.21
C GLU A 27 -0.19 -40.46 -5.89
N HIS A 28 -0.71 -39.73 -6.88
CA HIS A 28 -1.93 -38.94 -6.81
C HIS A 28 -1.92 -37.98 -5.60
N ARG A 29 -0.76 -37.39 -5.30
CA ARG A 29 -0.57 -36.45 -4.18
C ARG A 29 0.56 -35.47 -4.46
N PHE A 30 0.55 -34.33 -3.77
CA PHE A 30 1.70 -33.43 -3.73
C PHE A 30 2.84 -34.05 -2.94
N LYS A 31 4.06 -33.97 -3.50
CA LYS A 31 5.30 -34.37 -2.84
C LYS A 31 6.26 -33.19 -2.77
N GLY A 32 6.84 -32.98 -1.60
CA GLY A 32 7.96 -32.09 -1.39
C GLY A 32 9.28 -32.78 -1.72
N TYR A 33 10.15 -32.10 -2.45
CA TYR A 33 11.50 -32.55 -2.79
C TYR A 33 12.47 -31.62 -2.09
N LYS A 34 13.18 -32.13 -1.07
CA LYS A 34 14.04 -31.31 -0.18
C LYS A 34 15.03 -30.46 -0.96
N ASP A 35 15.63 -31.03 -2.00
CA ASP A 35 16.65 -30.35 -2.83
C ASP A 35 16.07 -29.19 -3.68
N CYS A 36 14.75 -29.13 -3.82
CA CYS A 36 14.03 -28.09 -4.54
C CYS A 36 13.57 -26.93 -3.63
N TYR A 37 13.71 -27.04 -2.31
CA TYR A 37 13.45 -25.93 -1.39
C TYR A 37 14.71 -25.07 -1.30
N GLN A 38 14.85 -24.14 -2.23
CA GLN A 38 15.98 -23.21 -2.30
C GLN A 38 15.50 -21.77 -2.12
N THR A 39 16.39 -20.93 -1.61
CA THR A 39 16.18 -19.49 -1.55
C THR A 39 16.09 -18.93 -2.97
N VAL A 40 15.17 -18.00 -3.19
CA VAL A 40 14.97 -17.36 -4.50
C VAL A 40 15.19 -15.86 -4.36
N SER A 41 16.07 -15.32 -5.18
CA SER A 41 16.25 -13.87 -5.30
C SER A 41 15.55 -13.34 -6.54
N GLY A 42 15.15 -12.08 -6.48
CA GLY A 42 14.53 -11.36 -7.58
C GLY A 42 14.45 -9.87 -7.27
N THR A 43 13.67 -9.16 -8.06
CA THR A 43 13.48 -7.72 -7.89
C THR A 43 12.01 -7.36 -7.84
N VAL A 44 11.70 -6.22 -7.23
CA VAL A 44 10.38 -5.60 -7.26
C VAL A 44 10.54 -4.13 -7.64
N HIS A 45 9.74 -3.66 -8.58
CA HIS A 45 9.77 -2.27 -9.02
C HIS A 45 8.35 -1.77 -9.33
N VAL A 46 8.13 -0.46 -9.25
CA VAL A 46 6.81 0.15 -9.54
C VAL A 46 6.33 -0.12 -10.98
N SER A 47 7.26 -0.33 -11.91
CA SER A 47 6.95 -0.68 -13.30
C SER A 47 6.50 -2.13 -13.49
N ASP A 48 6.56 -2.98 -12.46
CA ASP A 48 6.01 -4.33 -12.52
C ASP A 48 4.48 -4.34 -12.43
N ILE A 49 3.86 -3.21 -12.06
CA ILE A 49 2.42 -3.01 -12.05
C ILE A 49 2.01 -2.43 -13.41
N GLU A 50 1.05 -3.09 -14.07
CA GLU A 50 0.52 -2.68 -15.37
C GLU A 50 -0.53 -1.57 -15.20
N TRP A 51 -0.07 -0.39 -14.74
CA TRP A 51 -0.93 0.73 -14.38
C TRP A 51 -1.90 1.13 -15.51
N ASP A 52 -1.44 1.09 -16.76
CA ASP A 52 -2.17 1.43 -17.99
C ASP A 52 -3.42 0.58 -18.26
N GLN A 53 -3.57 -0.57 -17.61
CA GLN A 53 -4.69 -1.48 -17.83
C GLN A 53 -5.96 -1.14 -17.04
N ASN A 54 -5.96 -0.14 -16.15
CA ASN A 54 -7.16 0.27 -15.41
C ASN A 54 -7.71 1.61 -15.94
N PRO A 55 -8.87 1.63 -16.62
CA PRO A 55 -9.49 2.84 -17.14
C PRO A 55 -9.88 3.86 -16.06
N GLU A 56 -10.23 3.40 -14.85
CA GLU A 56 -10.57 4.28 -13.72
C GLU A 56 -9.35 4.99 -13.18
N ALA A 57 -8.22 4.29 -13.12
CA ALA A 57 -6.94 4.89 -12.82
C ALA A 57 -6.47 5.78 -13.99
N ALA A 58 -6.80 5.44 -15.25
CA ALA A 58 -6.46 6.18 -16.46
C ALA A 58 -7.07 7.61 -16.48
N GLY A 59 -8.25 7.78 -15.88
CA GLY A 59 -8.92 9.07 -15.73
C GLY A 59 -8.35 9.95 -14.61
N SER A 60 -7.66 9.37 -13.63
CA SER A 60 -7.04 10.06 -12.50
C SER A 60 -5.52 10.07 -12.65
N GLN A 61 -5.00 11.02 -13.43
CA GLN A 61 -3.55 11.31 -13.50
C GLN A 61 -2.63 10.12 -13.88
N MET A 62 -3.05 9.23 -14.79
CA MET A 62 -2.24 8.08 -15.19
C MET A 62 -1.19 8.40 -16.26
N SER A 63 -0.27 9.25 -15.83
CA SER A 63 1.16 9.19 -16.15
C SER A 63 1.90 9.85 -14.97
N TYR A 64 1.52 9.49 -13.74
CA TYR A 64 2.13 10.03 -12.54
C TYR A 64 3.63 9.69 -12.56
N ALA A 65 4.44 10.65 -12.98
CA ALA A 65 5.88 10.55 -13.10
C ALA A 65 6.59 10.93 -11.78
N GLY A 66 5.81 11.19 -10.73
CA GLY A 66 6.33 11.54 -9.41
C GLY A 66 6.72 10.31 -8.60
N ASP A 67 6.97 10.55 -7.31
CA ASP A 67 7.37 9.49 -6.38
C ASP A 67 6.17 8.70 -5.87
N TYR A 68 6.36 7.40 -5.76
CA TYR A 68 5.49 6.48 -5.06
C TYR A 68 6.05 6.23 -3.68
N LEU A 69 5.18 6.26 -2.68
CA LEU A 69 5.44 5.63 -1.39
C LEU A 69 5.40 4.12 -1.61
N VAL A 70 6.44 3.43 -1.15
CA VAL A 70 6.50 1.97 -1.12
C VAL A 70 6.52 1.52 0.32
N TYR A 71 5.54 0.71 0.71
CA TYR A 71 5.47 0.08 2.03
C TYR A 71 5.83 -1.40 1.93
N LYS A 72 6.84 -1.81 2.69
CA LYS A 72 7.28 -3.20 2.82
C LYS A 72 6.57 -3.82 4.02
N MET A 73 5.65 -4.73 3.78
CA MET A 73 4.76 -5.23 4.83
C MET A 73 5.51 -6.00 5.92
N GLN A 74 6.47 -6.86 5.56
CA GLN A 74 7.17 -7.70 6.54
C GLN A 74 8.07 -6.89 7.49
N SER A 75 8.70 -5.82 7.00
CA SER A 75 9.58 -4.95 7.82
C SER A 75 8.88 -3.72 8.37
N GLU A 76 7.62 -3.46 7.97
CA GLU A 76 6.87 -2.24 8.23
C GLU A 76 7.63 -0.94 7.84
N GLU A 77 8.54 -1.04 6.86
CA GLU A 77 9.35 0.07 6.37
C GLU A 77 8.64 0.81 5.23
N ILE A 78 8.88 2.11 5.13
CA ILE A 78 8.50 2.91 3.97
C ILE A 78 9.76 3.42 3.26
N LEU A 79 9.67 3.53 1.94
CA LEU A 79 10.69 4.12 1.08
C LEU A 79 10.01 4.81 -0.11
N PHE A 80 10.76 5.63 -0.83
CA PHE A 80 10.27 6.32 -2.03
C PHE A 80 10.90 5.72 -3.28
N MET A 81 10.08 5.57 -4.32
CA MET A 81 10.48 5.02 -5.61
C MET A 81 9.78 5.77 -6.72
N ASN A 82 10.47 6.02 -7.84
CA ASN A 82 9.83 6.44 -9.08
C ASN A 82 10.31 5.56 -10.23
N SER A 83 9.83 5.83 -11.44
CA SER A 83 10.13 5.02 -12.63
C SER A 83 11.61 4.95 -13.01
N LYS A 84 12.45 5.83 -12.46
CA LYS A 84 13.90 5.89 -12.70
C LYS A 84 14.73 5.32 -11.55
N SER A 85 14.10 4.93 -10.45
CA SER A 85 14.79 4.32 -9.30
C SER A 85 15.30 2.92 -9.65
N ASP A 86 16.33 2.48 -8.94
CA ASP A 86 16.76 1.08 -9.02
C ASP A 86 15.68 0.15 -8.43
N PRO A 87 15.49 -1.07 -8.99
CA PRO A 87 14.57 -2.06 -8.42
C PRO A 87 14.98 -2.50 -7.00
N ILE A 88 14.00 -2.72 -6.13
CA ILE A 88 14.22 -3.31 -4.80
C ILE A 88 14.65 -4.76 -4.98
N GLN A 89 15.82 -5.11 -4.45
CA GLN A 89 16.28 -6.49 -4.40
C GLN A 89 15.55 -7.25 -3.30
N ILE A 90 15.04 -8.44 -3.61
CA ILE A 90 14.37 -9.33 -2.66
C ILE A 90 15.01 -10.70 -2.68
N THR A 91 15.03 -11.35 -1.51
CA THR A 91 15.50 -12.72 -1.34
C THR A 91 14.54 -13.42 -0.41
N LEU A 92 13.87 -14.47 -0.91
CA LEU A 92 12.81 -15.17 -0.21
C LEU A 92 13.25 -16.59 0.13
N GLU A 93 13.19 -16.92 1.42
CA GLU A 93 13.36 -18.28 1.92
C GLU A 93 12.26 -19.22 1.38
N PRO A 94 12.50 -20.54 1.32
CA PRO A 94 11.49 -21.48 0.86
C PRO A 94 10.18 -21.36 1.66
N SER A 95 9.04 -21.34 0.96
CA SER A 95 7.70 -21.15 1.55
C SER A 95 7.47 -19.79 2.24
N SER A 96 8.30 -18.78 1.96
CA SER A 96 8.11 -17.40 2.45
C SER A 96 7.53 -16.47 1.37
N PHE A 97 7.09 -15.30 1.82
CA PHE A 97 6.55 -14.25 0.98
C PHE A 97 6.84 -12.86 1.53
N ASP A 98 6.76 -11.87 0.65
CA ASP A 98 6.80 -10.45 1.02
C ASP A 98 5.79 -9.66 0.17
N LEU A 99 5.30 -8.54 0.71
CA LEU A 99 4.32 -7.66 0.07
C LEU A 99 4.84 -6.23 0.03
N PHE A 100 4.68 -5.63 -1.14
CA PHE A 100 5.10 -4.27 -1.44
C PHE A 100 3.89 -3.49 -1.94
N SER A 101 3.43 -2.54 -1.14
CA SER A 101 2.34 -1.65 -1.52
C SER A 101 2.90 -0.34 -2.06
N PHE A 102 2.40 0.09 -3.21
CA PHE A 102 2.81 1.28 -3.95
C PHE A 102 1.66 2.27 -3.98
N VAL A 103 1.88 3.49 -3.50
CA VAL A 103 0.88 4.55 -3.47
C VAL A 103 1.48 5.82 -4.07
N PRO A 104 0.87 6.43 -5.10
CA PRO A 104 1.31 7.72 -5.62
C PRO A 104 1.32 8.78 -4.51
N VAL A 105 2.39 9.57 -4.44
CA VAL A 105 2.47 10.70 -3.51
C VAL A 105 1.77 11.92 -4.11
N THR A 106 0.82 12.48 -3.41
CA THR A 106 0.07 13.66 -3.87
C THR A 106 0.58 14.90 -3.16
N ASP A 107 0.90 15.95 -3.93
CA ASP A 107 1.22 17.26 -3.39
C ASP A 107 -0.09 18.04 -3.09
N LEU A 108 -0.26 18.47 -1.84
CA LEU A 108 -1.41 19.24 -1.38
C LEU A 108 -1.24 20.72 -1.74
N GLY A 109 -1.43 21.04 -3.02
CA GLY A 109 -1.58 22.41 -3.53
C GLY A 109 -0.54 23.41 -3.00
N SER A 110 -1.00 24.55 -2.48
CA SER A 110 -0.14 25.64 -2.00
C SER A 110 0.54 25.40 -0.65
N SER A 111 0.17 24.34 0.09
CA SER A 111 0.81 24.00 1.37
C SER A 111 2.22 23.43 1.18
N GLY A 112 2.49 22.81 0.03
CA GLY A 112 3.72 22.05 -0.22
C GLY A 112 3.81 20.74 0.57
N VAL A 113 2.75 20.34 1.29
CA VAL A 113 2.70 19.06 2.00
C VAL A 113 2.51 17.93 1.00
N ARG A 114 3.30 16.87 1.16
CA ARG A 114 3.22 15.64 0.37
C ARG A 114 2.47 14.59 1.17
N PHE A 115 1.47 13.95 0.58
CA PHE A 115 0.60 13.00 1.27
C PHE A 115 0.35 11.75 0.43
N ALA A 116 0.36 10.56 1.05
CA ALA A 116 0.05 9.30 0.38
C ALA A 116 -0.73 8.35 1.32
N PRO A 117 -2.02 8.08 1.07
CA PRO A 117 -2.80 7.19 1.91
C PRO A 117 -2.52 5.72 1.58
N LEU A 118 -1.98 4.97 2.53
CA LEU A 118 -1.70 3.55 2.36
C LEU A 118 -2.93 2.68 2.61
N GLY A 119 -3.83 3.13 3.49
CA GLY A 119 -5.02 2.38 3.91
C GLY A 119 -4.81 1.60 5.20
N LEU A 120 -5.48 0.46 5.35
CA LEU A 120 -5.44 -0.35 6.57
C LEU A 120 -4.34 -1.41 6.48
N ILE A 121 -3.23 -1.20 7.19
CA ILE A 121 -2.01 -2.03 7.04
C ILE A 121 -2.05 -3.39 7.73
N ASN A 122 -3.10 -3.67 8.49
CA ASN A 122 -3.44 -5.02 8.93
C ASN A 122 -4.02 -5.90 7.79
N MET A 123 -4.30 -5.33 6.61
CA MET A 123 -4.76 -6.07 5.43
C MET A 123 -3.61 -6.31 4.45
N PHE A 124 -3.52 -7.51 3.85
CA PHE A 124 -2.51 -7.82 2.83
C PHE A 124 -2.62 -6.91 1.60
N ASN A 125 -3.84 -6.56 1.19
CA ASN A 125 -4.09 -5.54 0.16
C ASN A 125 -4.57 -4.25 0.81
N CYS A 126 -3.69 -3.60 1.58
CA CYS A 126 -4.03 -2.39 2.34
C CYS A 126 -4.52 -1.25 1.45
N VAL A 127 -3.90 -1.04 0.28
CA VAL A 127 -4.31 0.02 -0.67
C VAL A 127 -5.73 -0.24 -1.22
N GLY A 128 -6.14 -1.51 -1.27
CA GLY A 128 -7.50 -1.91 -1.60
C GLY A 128 -8.58 -1.40 -0.64
N THR A 129 -8.21 -0.96 0.58
CA THR A 129 -9.18 -0.42 1.54
C THR A 129 -9.54 1.03 1.24
N VAL A 130 -8.71 1.77 0.50
CA VAL A 130 -8.97 3.16 0.12
C VAL A 130 -10.08 3.17 -0.94
N GLN A 131 -11.20 3.83 -0.64
CA GLN A 131 -12.36 3.93 -1.52
C GLN A 131 -12.41 5.28 -2.24
N GLU A 132 -12.09 6.37 -1.53
CA GLU A 132 -11.99 7.71 -2.08
C GLU A 132 -10.82 8.49 -1.50
N MET A 133 -10.28 9.42 -2.28
CA MET A 133 -9.31 10.41 -1.85
C MET A 133 -9.57 11.71 -2.61
N GLU A 134 -9.70 12.81 -1.87
CA GLU A 134 -9.96 14.13 -2.44
C GLU A 134 -9.12 15.18 -1.70
N VAL A 135 -8.41 16.02 -2.46
CA VAL A 135 -7.76 17.22 -1.90
C VAL A 135 -8.83 18.30 -1.75
N THR A 136 -9.14 18.67 -0.51
CA THR A 136 -10.17 19.65 -0.19
C THR A 136 -9.51 20.99 0.14
N GLY A 137 -9.70 21.99 -0.72
CA GLY A 137 -9.07 23.30 -0.53
C GLY A 137 -7.54 23.27 -0.72
N ALA A 138 -6.84 24.13 0.02
CA ALA A 138 -5.40 24.36 -0.15
C ALA A 138 -4.52 23.41 0.70
N ASN A 139 -4.99 23.00 1.87
CA ASN A 139 -4.20 22.29 2.87
C ASN A 139 -4.97 21.15 3.55
N SER A 140 -6.05 20.65 2.95
CA SER A 140 -6.81 19.55 3.52
C SER A 140 -6.97 18.41 2.53
N VAL A 141 -7.09 17.20 3.06
CA VAL A 141 -7.32 15.99 2.28
C VAL A 141 -8.35 15.13 3.01
N ARG A 142 -9.32 14.62 2.25
CA ARG A 142 -10.30 13.64 2.68
C ARG A 142 -9.94 12.28 2.12
N THR A 143 -10.14 11.23 2.91
CA THR A 143 -9.95 9.85 2.48
C THR A 143 -11.06 8.99 3.05
N ASP A 144 -11.72 8.21 2.20
CA ASP A 144 -12.70 7.23 2.63
C ASP A 144 -12.06 5.84 2.64
N LEU A 145 -12.23 5.12 3.73
CA LEU A 145 -11.69 3.77 3.93
C LEU A 145 -12.80 2.77 4.13
N LYS A 146 -12.57 1.53 3.71
CA LYS A 146 -13.43 0.40 4.01
C LYS A 146 -12.72 -0.63 4.87
N GLY A 147 -13.27 -0.94 6.04
CA GLY A 147 -12.77 -1.95 6.96
C GLY A 147 -12.46 -1.40 8.35
N GLU A 148 -11.75 -2.22 9.12
CA GLU A 148 -11.25 -1.84 10.45
C GLU A 148 -9.77 -2.18 10.60
N GLY A 149 -9.10 -1.46 11.50
CA GLY A 149 -7.74 -1.74 11.93
C GLY A 149 -6.83 -0.51 11.91
N ARG A 150 -5.53 -0.73 11.70
CA ARG A 150 -4.53 0.34 11.77
C ARG A 150 -4.44 1.04 10.42
N PHE A 151 -4.91 2.28 10.35
CA PHE A 151 -4.67 3.14 9.20
C PHE A 151 -3.22 3.63 9.20
N MET A 152 -2.66 3.73 7.99
CA MET A 152 -1.39 4.41 7.76
C MET A 152 -1.46 5.29 6.52
N ALA A 153 -0.80 6.43 6.59
CA ALA A 153 -0.44 7.28 5.46
C ALA A 153 0.99 7.80 5.64
N TYR A 154 1.58 8.27 4.56
CA TYR A 154 2.71 9.19 4.64
C TYR A 154 2.22 10.62 4.59
N SER A 155 2.80 11.48 5.42
CA SER A 155 2.69 12.93 5.33
C SER A 155 4.05 13.57 5.61
N SER A 156 4.49 14.49 4.75
CA SER A 156 5.75 15.21 4.93
C SER A 156 5.75 16.19 6.11
N SER A 157 4.57 16.54 6.62
CA SER A 157 4.38 17.40 7.79
C SER A 157 3.32 16.81 8.71
N ALA A 158 3.39 17.09 10.01
CA ALA A 158 2.34 16.71 10.94
C ALA A 158 1.03 17.42 10.58
N PRO A 159 -0.11 16.71 10.50
CA PRO A 159 -1.41 17.38 10.44
C PRO A 159 -1.63 18.27 11.68
N GLU A 160 -2.27 19.43 11.50
CA GLU A 160 -2.78 20.20 12.63
C GLU A 160 -3.96 19.49 13.29
N LYS A 161 -4.83 18.88 12.46
CA LYS A 161 -6.03 18.16 12.91
C LYS A 161 -6.30 16.93 12.04
N CYS A 162 -6.81 15.89 12.69
CA CYS A 162 -7.33 14.69 12.07
C CYS A 162 -8.76 14.45 12.55
N TYR A 163 -9.66 14.09 11.63
CA TYR A 163 -11.03 13.69 11.95
C TYR A 163 -11.32 12.31 11.40
N LEU A 164 -12.08 11.53 12.17
CA LEU A 164 -12.69 10.26 11.80
C LEU A 164 -14.20 10.41 12.01
N ASP A 165 -14.97 10.30 10.92
CA ASP A 165 -16.44 10.43 10.91
C ASP A 165 -16.90 11.70 11.65
N ASP A 166 -16.34 12.84 11.23
CA ASP A 166 -16.58 14.20 11.76
C ASP A 166 -16.20 14.41 13.24
N LYS A 167 -15.52 13.45 13.86
CA LYS A 167 -14.99 13.57 15.22
C LYS A 167 -13.48 13.69 15.19
N GLU A 168 -12.96 14.64 15.95
CA GLU A 168 -11.51 14.81 16.10
C GLU A 168 -10.90 13.53 16.68
N ALA A 169 -9.83 13.05 16.04
CA ALA A 169 -9.18 11.79 16.35
C ALA A 169 -7.72 12.04 16.71
N GLU A 170 -7.25 11.36 17.75
CA GLU A 170 -5.83 11.33 18.08
C GLU A 170 -5.07 10.53 17.01
N PHE A 171 -3.90 11.02 16.64
CA PHE A 171 -3.03 10.40 15.65
C PHE A 171 -1.59 10.35 16.14
N LEU A 172 -0.84 9.41 15.57
CA LEU A 172 0.61 9.31 15.72
C LEU A 172 1.25 9.78 14.42
N TRP A 173 2.17 10.74 14.52
CA TRP A 173 3.01 11.16 13.40
C TRP A 173 4.48 11.08 13.79
N GLU A 174 5.26 10.34 12.99
CA GLU A 174 6.69 10.16 13.19
C GLU A 174 7.47 11.16 12.33
N GLU A 175 8.18 12.10 12.94
CA GLU A 175 8.92 13.15 12.22
C GLU A 175 10.00 12.60 11.28
N GLU A 176 10.71 11.55 11.70
CA GLU A 176 11.82 10.99 10.92
C GLU A 176 11.36 10.28 9.63
N THR A 177 10.17 9.67 9.65
CA THR A 177 9.66 8.84 8.55
C THR A 177 8.50 9.50 7.81
N GLY A 178 7.78 10.41 8.47
CA GLY A 178 6.51 10.97 8.00
C GLY A 178 5.33 9.99 8.11
N LYS A 179 5.46 8.87 8.84
CA LYS A 179 4.36 7.93 9.04
C LYS A 179 3.28 8.57 9.91
N LEU A 180 2.08 8.69 9.36
CA LEU A 180 0.86 9.06 10.05
C LEU A 180 0.01 7.82 10.28
N SER A 181 -0.43 7.57 11.52
CA SER A 181 -1.25 6.39 11.82
C SER A 181 -2.20 6.58 12.98
N PHE A 182 -3.31 5.85 12.97
CA PHE A 182 -4.27 5.71 14.06
C PHE A 182 -5.18 4.51 13.81
N TYR A 183 -6.00 4.15 14.80
CA TYR A 183 -6.95 3.04 14.69
C TYR A 183 -8.28 3.49 14.09
N VAL A 184 -8.78 2.74 13.11
CA VAL A 184 -10.10 2.92 12.48
C VAL A 184 -11.01 1.78 12.95
N PRO A 185 -12.10 2.07 13.68
CA PRO A 185 -13.05 1.06 14.13
C PRO A 185 -14.01 0.64 13.00
N TRP A 186 -14.57 -0.57 13.09
CA TRP A 186 -15.67 -0.96 12.22
C TRP A 186 -16.94 -0.16 12.53
N VAL A 187 -17.58 0.39 11.49
CA VAL A 187 -18.83 1.15 11.60
C VAL A 187 -19.93 0.42 10.82
N GLU A 188 -20.77 -0.34 11.55
CA GLU A 188 -21.82 -1.17 10.94
C GLU A 188 -22.82 -0.35 10.10
N VAL A 189 -23.21 0.84 10.59
CA VAL A 189 -24.23 1.68 9.96
C VAL A 189 -23.83 2.23 8.59
N SER A 190 -22.53 2.34 8.31
CA SER A 190 -21.97 2.75 7.02
C SER A 190 -21.45 1.58 6.19
N GLY A 191 -21.73 0.34 6.60
CA GLY A 191 -21.21 -0.87 5.94
C GLY A 191 -19.68 -0.99 6.03
N GLY A 192 -19.09 -0.48 7.12
CA GLY A 192 -17.66 -0.46 7.36
C GLY A 192 -16.90 0.64 6.62
N ILE A 193 -17.59 1.68 6.11
CA ILE A 193 -16.94 2.86 5.52
C ILE A 193 -16.68 3.90 6.61
N SER A 194 -15.46 4.39 6.68
CA SER A 194 -15.06 5.50 7.54
C SER A 194 -14.54 6.68 6.72
N HIS A 195 -14.91 7.89 7.13
CA HIS A 195 -14.51 9.14 6.49
C HIS A 195 -13.41 9.81 7.30
N LEU A 196 -12.23 9.91 6.70
CA LEU A 196 -11.07 10.57 7.30
C LEU A 196 -10.88 11.94 6.69
N SER A 197 -10.50 12.93 7.50
CA SER A 197 -9.99 14.19 6.97
C SER A 197 -8.81 14.71 7.77
N PHE A 198 -7.87 15.30 7.06
CA PHE A 198 -6.64 15.87 7.60
C PHE A 198 -6.54 17.32 7.16
N THR A 199 -6.09 18.19 8.06
CA THR A 199 -5.79 19.60 7.76
C THR A 199 -4.37 19.91 8.21
N PHE A 200 -3.63 20.62 7.36
CA PHE A 200 -2.21 20.93 7.50
C PHE A 200 -1.91 22.43 7.51
#